data_AF-A0A1G9IXC8-F1
#
_entry.id   AF-A0A1G9IXC8-F1
#
_cell.length_a   1.000
_cell.length_b   1.000
_cell.length_c   1.000
_cell.angle_alpha   90.00
_cell.angle_beta   90.00
_cell.angle_gamma   90.00
#
_symmetry.space_group_name_H-M   'P 1'
#
loop_
_entity.id
_entity.type
_entity.pdbx_description
1 polymer ?
#
loop_
_entity_poly.entity_id
_entity_poly.type
_entity_poly.pdbx_seq_one_letter_code
_entity_poly.pdbx_strand_id
1 'polypeptide(L)'
;MESIQVHLFKDSFGPFLTLLNEEKVQYKMRSARSAEPMACSELLEILTTDGFWQGLAAVIVAFLGRNTRKVIITTKDNQIIHAENISKEELEEILKKTKSITAIESKKK
;
A
#
# COMPACT_ATOMS: atom_id res chain seq x y z
N MET A 1 10.23 -16.43 1.29
CA MET A 1 10.18 -14.95 1.29
C MET A 1 8.72 -14.59 1.43
N GLU A 2 8.34 -14.00 2.56
CA GLU A 2 6.98 -13.47 2.70
C GLU A 2 6.88 -12.18 1.88
N SER A 3 5.71 -11.92 1.31
CA SER A 3 5.41 -10.68 0.60
C SER A 3 4.03 -10.19 1.01
N ILE A 4 3.86 -8.87 1.01
CA ILE A 4 2.57 -8.23 1.24
C ILE A 4 1.99 -7.81 -0.08
N GLN A 5 0.72 -8.15 -0.29
CA GLN A 5 -0.02 -7.71 -1.45
C GLN A 5 -0.51 -6.29 -1.24
N VAL A 6 -0.17 -5.41 -2.18
CA VAL A 6 -0.65 -4.04 -2.24
C VAL A 6 -1.43 -3.87 -3.54
N HIS A 7 -2.72 -3.58 -3.40
CA HIS A 7 -3.64 -3.30 -4.48
C HIS A 7 -3.63 -1.80 -4.76
N LEU A 8 -3.21 -1.43 -5.97
CA LEU A 8 -3.13 -0.05 -6.40
C LEU A 8 -4.14 0.24 -7.51
N PHE A 9 -4.90 1.31 -7.34
CA PHE A 9 -5.77 1.87 -8.36
C PHE A 9 -4.95 2.74 -9.32
N LYS A 10 -5.51 2.96 -10.52
CA LYS A 10 -4.85 3.67 -11.62
C LYS A 10 -4.18 4.99 -11.19
N ASP A 11 -4.91 5.83 -10.46
CA ASP A 11 -4.42 7.16 -10.08
C ASP A 11 -3.48 7.12 -8.85
N SER A 12 -3.55 6.07 -8.02
CA SER A 12 -2.64 5.85 -6.90
C SER A 12 -1.31 5.20 -7.30
N PHE A 13 -1.28 4.52 -8.44
CA PHE A 13 -0.15 3.69 -8.85
C PHE A 13 1.17 4.47 -8.90
N GLY A 14 1.26 5.46 -9.78
CA GLY A 14 2.48 6.26 -9.96
C GLY A 14 3.00 6.88 -8.65
N PRO A 15 2.17 7.64 -7.92
CA PRO A 15 2.60 8.25 -6.66
C PRO A 15 3.03 7.25 -5.59
N PHE A 16 2.37 6.10 -5.49
CA PHE A 16 2.72 5.08 -4.50
C PHE A 16 4.07 4.42 -4.83
N LEU A 17 4.34 4.14 -6.12
CA LEU A 17 5.65 3.61 -6.55
C LEU A 17 6.78 4.60 -6.31
N THR A 18 6.55 5.89 -6.55
CA THR A 18 7.55 6.93 -6.26
C THR A 18 7.97 6.89 -4.79
N LEU A 19 7.01 6.83 -3.88
CA LEU A 19 7.27 6.77 -2.43
C LEU A 19 7.98 5.46 -2.03
N LEU A 20 7.58 4.32 -2.60
CA LEU A 20 8.29 3.04 -2.37
C LEU A 20 9.77 3.13 -2.76
N ASN A 21 10.07 3.77 -3.90
CA ASN A 21 11.45 3.95 -4.37
C ASN A 21 12.25 4.91 -3.46
N GLU A 22 11.63 6.00 -3.01
CA GLU A 22 12.25 6.97 -2.09
C GLU A 22 12.62 6.33 -0.75
N GLU A 23 11.72 5.52 -0.20
CA GLU A 23 11.93 4.77 1.06
C GLU A 23 12.72 3.46 0.86
N LYS A 24 13.22 3.21 -0.36
CA LYS A 24 14.00 2.00 -0.75
C LYS A 24 13.29 0.68 -0.41
N VAL A 25 11.97 0.69 -0.42
CA VAL A 25 11.14 -0.49 -0.17
C VAL A 25 11.12 -1.35 -1.43
N GLN A 26 11.61 -2.59 -1.33
CA GLN A 26 11.66 -3.49 -2.47
C GLN A 26 10.28 -4.08 -2.78
N TYR A 27 9.90 -4.06 -4.06
CA TYR A 27 8.65 -4.65 -4.53
C TYR A 27 8.85 -5.40 -5.85
N LYS A 28 7.91 -6.31 -6.12
CA LYS A 28 7.74 -6.95 -7.42
C LYS A 28 6.39 -6.56 -7.97
N MET A 29 6.36 -6.16 -9.23
CA MET A 29 5.09 -6.00 -9.94
C MET A 29 4.57 -7.39 -10.31
N ARG A 30 3.35 -7.69 -9.89
CA ARG A 30 2.62 -8.84 -10.42
C ARG A 30 1.70 -8.31 -11.51
N SER A 31 2.09 -8.52 -12.76
CA SER A 31 1.22 -8.19 -13.88
C SER A 31 -0.03 -9.06 -13.80
N ALA A 32 -1.14 -8.47 -13.36
CA ALA A 32 -2.45 -9.03 -13.60
C ALA A 32 -2.72 -8.84 -15.09
N ARG A 33 -2.32 -9.80 -15.92
CA ARG A 33 -2.85 -9.91 -17.29
C ARG A 33 -4.33 -10.25 -17.17
N SER A 34 -5.16 -9.23 -16.99
CA SER A 34 -6.60 -9.37 -17.11
C SER A 34 -7.00 -8.97 -18.53
N ALA A 35 -7.80 -9.81 -19.18
CA ALA A 35 -8.44 -9.50 -20.46
C ALA A 35 -9.59 -8.49 -20.30
N GLU A 36 -9.98 -8.19 -19.05
CA GLU A 36 -11.10 -7.31 -18.73
C GLU A 36 -10.64 -5.99 -18.11
N PRO A 37 -11.34 -4.87 -18.34
CA PRO A 37 -11.05 -3.58 -17.71
C PRO A 37 -11.11 -3.71 -16.18
N MET A 38 -9.97 -3.63 -15.50
CA MET A 38 -9.92 -3.66 -14.04
C MET A 38 -9.94 -2.25 -13.46
N ALA A 39 -10.68 -2.06 -12.36
CA ALA A 39 -10.65 -0.83 -11.56
C ALA A 39 -9.33 -0.69 -10.76
N CYS A 40 -8.75 -1.82 -10.36
CA CYS A 40 -7.42 -1.90 -9.77
C CYS A 40 -6.41 -2.09 -10.90
N SER A 41 -5.49 -1.15 -11.12
CA SER A 41 -4.59 -1.24 -12.27
C SER A 41 -3.56 -2.34 -12.06
N GLU A 42 -3.01 -2.48 -10.84
CA GLU A 42 -1.88 -3.37 -10.59
C GLU A 42 -1.86 -3.92 -9.16
N LEU A 43 -1.32 -5.14 -9.02
CA LEU A 43 -1.00 -5.78 -7.75
C LEU A 43 0.51 -5.74 -7.57
N LEU A 44 0.97 -5.09 -6.50
CA LEU A 44 2.36 -5.14 -6.08
C LEU A 44 2.54 -6.18 -4.98
N GLU A 45 3.63 -6.92 -5.05
CA GLU A 45 4.11 -7.76 -3.95
C GLU A 45 5.31 -7.07 -3.31
N ILE A 46 5.12 -6.53 -2.12
CA ILE A 46 6.20 -5.89 -1.38
C ILE A 46 6.99 -6.95 -0.62
N LEU A 47 8.31 -6.94 -0.74
CA LEU A 47 9.19 -7.95 -0.17
C LEU A 47 9.51 -7.62 1.29
N THR A 48 9.32 -8.58 2.19
CA THR A 48 9.63 -8.39 3.61
C THR A 48 11.14 -8.54 3.85
N THR A 49 11.89 -7.44 3.69
CA THR A 49 13.31 -7.34 4.07
C THR A 49 13.49 -6.66 5.43
N ASP A 50 14.72 -6.60 5.95
CA ASP A 50 15.00 -5.85 7.18
C ASP A 50 14.65 -4.36 6.99
N GLY A 51 14.06 -3.73 8.02
CA GLY A 51 13.61 -2.34 7.97
C GLY A 51 12.37 -2.08 7.10
N PHE A 52 11.82 -3.11 6.45
CA PHE A 52 10.66 -3.02 5.57
C PHE A 52 9.46 -2.31 6.20
N TRP A 53 9.12 -2.67 7.45
CA TRP A 53 7.95 -2.14 8.14
C TRP A 53 8.00 -0.62 8.34
N GLN A 54 9.18 -0.10 8.70
CA GLN A 54 9.42 1.32 8.90
C GLN A 54 9.31 2.10 7.59
N GLY A 55 9.90 1.58 6.52
CA GLY A 55 9.80 2.16 5.18
C GLY A 55 8.37 2.14 4.66
N LEU A 56 7.66 1.01 4.80
CA LEU A 56 6.27 0.92 4.34
C LEU A 56 5.33 1.84 5.14
N ALA A 57 5.53 1.97 6.45
CA ALA A 57 4.77 2.91 7.26
C ALA A 57 5.03 4.37 6.80
N ALA A 58 6.29 4.73 6.52
CA ALA A 58 6.64 6.04 5.98
C ALA A 58 5.97 6.31 4.63
N VAL A 59 5.97 5.33 3.72
CA VAL A 59 5.27 5.40 2.43
C VAL A 59 3.79 5.67 2.61
N ILE A 60 3.12 4.93 3.50
CA ILE A 60 1.67 5.09 3.72
C ILE A 60 1.36 6.47 4.31
N VAL A 61 2.12 6.91 5.30
CA VAL A 61 1.96 8.25 5.91
C VAL A 61 2.16 9.35 4.87
N ALA A 62 3.23 9.27 4.07
CA ALA A 62 3.51 10.23 3.01
C ALA A 62 2.43 10.21 1.93
N PHE A 63 1.92 9.02 1.57
CA PHE A 63 0.84 8.88 0.62
C PHE A 63 -0.45 9.54 1.13
N LEU A 64 -0.82 9.32 2.40
CA LEU A 64 -1.99 9.90 3.05
C LEU A 64 -1.89 11.42 3.30
N GLY A 65 -0.74 12.05 3.02
CA GLY A 65 -0.57 13.50 3.10
C GLY A 65 -1.47 14.33 2.16
N ARG A 66 -2.27 13.68 1.30
CA ARG A 66 -3.30 14.34 0.47
C ARG A 66 -4.69 13.81 0.81
N ASN A 67 -5.64 14.71 1.04
CA ASN A 67 -7.03 14.38 1.40
C ASN A 67 -7.80 13.54 0.35
N THR A 68 -7.28 13.44 -0.88
CA THR A 68 -7.89 12.61 -1.93
C THR A 68 -7.47 11.14 -1.86
N ARG A 69 -6.49 10.81 -1.01
CA ARG A 69 -5.87 9.49 -0.93
C ARG A 69 -6.35 8.74 0.29
N LYS A 70 -6.58 7.44 0.10
CA LYS A 70 -7.00 6.53 1.16
C LYS A 70 -6.16 5.27 1.11
N VAL A 71 -5.85 4.75 2.29
CA VAL A 71 -5.18 3.47 2.45
C VAL A 71 -6.01 2.62 3.40
N ILE A 72 -6.37 1.43 2.94
CA ILE A 72 -7.16 0.44 3.67
C ILE A 72 -6.27 -0.77 3.88
N ILE A 73 -6.13 -1.19 5.13
CA ILE A 73 -5.33 -2.33 5.54
C ILE A 73 -6.29 -3.45 5.94
N THR A 74 -6.07 -4.65 5.41
CA THR A 74 -6.78 -5.85 5.84
C THR A 74 -5.81 -6.73 6.62
N THR A 75 -6.13 -7.03 7.88
CA THR A 75 -5.30 -7.89 8.72
C THR A 75 -5.49 -9.36 8.39
N LYS A 76 -4.60 -10.22 8.90
CA LYS A 76 -4.71 -11.69 8.80
C LYS A 76 -6.00 -12.22 9.44
N ASP A 77 -6.53 -11.50 10.43
CA ASP A 77 -7.81 -11.78 11.10
C ASP A 77 -9.04 -11.22 10.33
N ASN A 78 -8.84 -10.79 9.08
CA ASN A 78 -9.84 -10.15 8.21
C ASN A 78 -10.45 -8.85 8.80
N GLN A 79 -9.76 -8.19 9.73
CA GLN A 79 -10.18 -6.86 10.18
C GLN A 79 -9.77 -5.80 9.15
N ILE A 80 -10.67 -4.84 8.91
CA ILE A 80 -10.45 -3.72 8.00
C ILE A 80 -10.09 -2.50 8.82
N ILE A 81 -8.91 -1.94 8.56
CA ILE A 81 -8.37 -0.77 9.23
C ILE A 81 -8.17 0.33 8.18
N HIS A 82 -8.76 1.49 8.42
CA HIS A 82 -8.50 2.69 7.63
C HIS A 82 -7.26 3.37 8.21
N ALA A 83 -6.20 3.51 7.41
CA ALA A 83 -4.93 4.06 7.90
C ALA A 83 -4.94 5.58 8.12
N GLU A 84 -6.08 6.24 7.91
CA GLU A 84 -6.27 7.67 8.13
C GLU A 84 -6.12 8.00 9.63
N ASN A 85 -5.33 9.03 9.96
CA ASN A 85 -5.07 9.51 11.33
C ASN A 85 -4.37 8.51 12.28
N ILE A 86 -3.75 7.46 11.77
CA ILE A 86 -2.93 6.54 12.55
C ILE A 86 -1.49 7.07 12.63
N SER A 87 -0.85 6.97 13.80
CA SER A 87 0.56 7.36 13.94
C SER A 87 1.48 6.39 13.17
N LYS A 88 2.70 6.83 12.85
CA LYS A 88 3.65 5.96 12.14
C LYS A 88 3.96 4.70 12.95
N GLU A 89 4.17 4.85 14.26
CA GLU A 89 4.53 3.76 15.16
C GLU A 89 3.39 2.74 15.29
N GLU A 90 2.15 3.20 15.40
CA GLU A 90 0.98 2.33 15.45
C GLU A 90 0.77 1.62 14.11
N LEU A 91 1.01 2.32 13.01
CA LEU A 91 0.93 1.75 11.66
C LEU A 91 1.97 0.64 11.46
N GLU A 92 3.20 0.79 11.96
CA GLU A 92 4.22 -0.26 11.91
C GLU A 92 3.75 -1.55 12.62
N GLU A 93 3.11 -1.44 13.78
CA GLU A 93 2.57 -2.59 14.51
C GLU A 93 1.37 -3.24 13.79
N ILE A 94 0.50 -2.43 13.18
CA ILE A 94 -0.62 -2.91 12.37
C ILE A 94 -0.09 -3.67 11.15
N LEU A 95 0.93 -3.12 10.47
CA LEU A 95 1.49 -3.70 9.25
C LEU A 95 2.04 -5.12 9.47
N LYS A 96 2.62 -5.42 10.63
CA LYS A 96 3.11 -6.77 10.98
C LYS A 96 1.99 -7.83 10.96
N LYS A 97 0.74 -7.41 11.18
CA LYS A 97 -0.46 -8.28 11.19
C LYS A 97 -1.24 -8.22 9.88
N THR A 98 -0.71 -7.54 8.87
CA THR A 98 -1.40 -7.31 7.59
C THR A 98 -1.36 -8.52 6.68
N LYS A 99 -2.48 -8.73 5.99
CA LYS A 99 -2.63 -9.67 4.88
C LYS A 99 -2.53 -8.95 3.54
N SER A 100 -3.21 -7.82 3.40
CA SER A 100 -3.20 -7.03 2.16
C SER A 100 -3.46 -5.55 2.45
N ILE A 101 -2.98 -4.70 1.55
CA ILE A 101 -3.16 -3.25 1.59
C ILE A 101 -3.85 -2.82 0.30
N THR A 102 -4.73 -1.85 0.39
CA THR A 102 -5.36 -1.19 -0.76
C THR A 102 -5.08 0.29 -0.67
N ALA A 103 -4.43 0.86 -1.69
CA ALA A 103 -4.24 2.30 -1.79
C ALA A 103 -5.06 2.86 -2.95
N ILE A 104 -5.75 3.96 -2.70
CA ILE A 104 -6.69 4.59 -3.61
C ILE A 104 -6.37 6.09 -3.66
N GLU A 105 -6.36 6.66 -4.86
CA GLU A 105 -6.39 8.11 -5.07
C GLU A 105 -7.67 8.44 -5.82
N SER A 106 -8.54 9.24 -5.19
CA SER A 106 -9.72 9.77 -5.87
C SER A 106 -9.31 10.94 -6.76
N LYS A 107 -9.78 10.95 -8.01
CA LYS A 107 -9.65 12.16 -8.84
C LYS A 107 -10.44 13.28 -8.19
N LYS A 108 -9.83 14.46 -8.04
CA LYS A 108 -10.61 15.68 -7.86
C LYS A 108 -11.55 15.79 -9.06
N LYS A 109 -12.85 15.87 -8.78
CA LYS A 109 -13.84 16.37 -9.75
C LYS A 109 -13.51 17.79 -10.16
#